data_AF-A0A8X6IYB6-F1
#
_entry.id   AF-A0A8X6IYB6-F1
#
_cell.length_a   1.000
_cell.length_b   1.000
_cell.length_c   1.000
_cell.angle_alpha   90.00
_cell.angle_beta   90.00
_cell.angle_gamma   90.00
#
_symmetry.space_group_name_H-M   'P 1'
#
loop_
_entity.id
_entity.type
_entity.pdbx_description
1 polymer ?
#
loop_
_entity_poly.entity_id
_entity_poly.type
_entity_poly.pdbx_seq_one_letter_code
_entity_poly.pdbx_strand_id
1 'polypeptide(L)'
;MEDISAVKIPAFVSSDPALWFGMLESTFELAIPKPITHERTKYNYCVAHLSPDAAMAVRDVILSPGSTNPYSKLKEEVIARCGESKSQEIRRLLAGEQLGDRKPSELFHVMQRRSESHNVADSLLLNYFYSSYRLMFNLSLQVFNLSQLKKLQK
;
A
#
# COMPACT_ATOMS: atom_id res chain seq x y z
N MET A 1 -35.72 -23.07 9.49
CA MET A 1 -34.85 -22.85 8.31
C MET A 1 -33.94 -21.71 8.71
N GLU A 2 -32.70 -22.02 9.12
CA GLU A 2 -31.74 -20.96 9.49
C GLU A 2 -31.51 -20.10 8.24
N ASP A 3 -31.79 -18.81 8.33
CA ASP A 3 -31.40 -17.85 7.31
C ASP A 3 -29.88 -17.92 7.17
N ILE A 4 -29.40 -18.58 6.12
CA ILE A 4 -27.99 -18.60 5.75
C ILE A 4 -27.68 -17.17 5.28
N SER A 5 -27.33 -16.29 6.20
CA SER A 5 -26.96 -14.92 5.85
C SER A 5 -25.70 -14.99 4.99
N ALA A 6 -25.78 -14.48 3.75
CA ALA A 6 -24.61 -14.36 2.89
C ALA A 6 -23.50 -13.58 3.64
N VAL A 7 -22.27 -14.08 3.58
CA VAL A 7 -21.12 -13.46 4.24
C VAL A 7 -20.95 -12.04 3.70
N LYS A 8 -21.06 -11.05 4.58
CA LYS A 8 -20.90 -9.64 4.22
C LYS A 8 -19.42 -9.30 4.14
N ILE A 9 -18.92 -9.15 2.92
CA ILE A 9 -17.53 -8.79 2.67
C ILE A 9 -17.36 -7.27 2.77
N PRO A 10 -16.32 -6.77 3.46
CA PRO A 10 -16.03 -5.34 3.51
C PRO A 10 -15.66 -4.79 2.13
N ALA A 11 -16.00 -3.52 1.89
CA ALA A 11 -15.59 -2.82 0.68
C ALA A 11 -14.05 -2.76 0.56
N PHE A 12 -13.55 -2.91 -0.67
CA PHE A 12 -12.12 -2.90 -0.94
C PHE A 12 -11.48 -1.55 -0.61
N VAL A 13 -10.39 -1.57 0.16
CA VAL A 13 -9.63 -0.38 0.55
C VAL A 13 -8.43 -0.24 -0.38
N SER A 14 -8.62 0.42 -1.53
CA SER A 14 -7.55 0.60 -2.54
C SER A 14 -6.33 1.37 -2.02
N SER A 15 -6.49 2.17 -0.97
CA SER A 15 -5.42 2.94 -0.32
C SER A 15 -4.52 2.08 0.55
N ASP A 16 -5.07 1.00 1.11
CA ASP A 16 -4.37 0.04 1.96
C ASP A 16 -4.95 -1.37 1.76
N PRO A 17 -4.50 -2.08 0.71
CA PRO A 17 -4.95 -3.44 0.43
C PRO A 17 -4.62 -4.41 1.58
N ALA A 18 -3.53 -4.18 2.31
CA ALA A 18 -3.13 -5.03 3.43
C ALA A 18 -4.14 -4.95 4.58
N LEU A 19 -4.60 -3.73 4.91
CA LEU A 19 -5.69 -3.52 5.87
C LEU A 19 -6.97 -4.25 5.43
N TRP A 20 -7.34 -4.14 4.15
CA TRP A 20 -8.53 -4.82 3.63
C TRP A 20 -8.44 -6.34 3.80
N PHE A 21 -7.30 -6.94 3.49
CA PHE A 21 -7.11 -8.38 3.74
C PHE A 21 -7.17 -8.74 5.22
N GLY A 22 -6.69 -7.89 6.12
CA GLY A 22 -6.85 -8.08 7.57
C GLY A 22 -8.32 -8.14 8.00
N MET A 23 -9.13 -7.21 7.50
CA MET A 23 -10.59 -7.20 7.74
C MET A 23 -11.26 -8.44 7.14
N LEU A 24 -10.89 -8.80 5.91
CA LEU A 24 -11.45 -9.94 5.19
C LEU A 24 -11.19 -11.28 5.90
N GLU A 25 -10.00 -11.47 6.47
CA GLU A 25 -9.66 -12.67 7.25
C GLU A 25 -10.51 -12.77 8.51
N SER A 26 -10.76 -11.65 9.20
CA SER A 26 -11.67 -11.61 10.34
C SER A 26 -13.11 -11.96 9.94
N THR A 27 -13.55 -11.51 8.75
CA THR A 27 -14.87 -11.90 8.20
C THR A 27 -14.94 -13.41 7.92
N PHE A 28 -13.88 -14.01 7.39
CA PHE A 28 -13.84 -15.45 7.15
C PHE A 28 -13.84 -16.27 8.44
N GLU A 29 -13.13 -15.80 9.47
CA GLU A 29 -13.11 -16.42 10.81
C GLU A 29 -14.50 -16.41 11.46
N LEU A 30 -15.23 -15.29 11.31
CA LEU A 30 -16.54 -15.06 11.93
C LEU A 30 -17.73 -15.55 11.07
N ALA A 31 -17.47 -16.22 9.95
CA ALA A 31 -18.52 -16.70 9.07
C ALA A 31 -19.42 -17.74 9.75
N ILE A 32 -20.73 -17.65 9.54
CA ILE A 32 -21.76 -18.52 10.12
C ILE A 32 -22.38 -19.38 8.98
N PRO A 33 -22.65 -20.67 9.19
CA PRO A 33 -22.56 -21.45 10.44
C PRO A 33 -21.15 -21.96 10.80
N LYS A 34 -20.18 -21.83 9.90
CA LYS A 34 -18.79 -22.24 10.14
C LYS A 34 -17.80 -21.28 9.47
N PRO A 35 -16.58 -21.14 10.02
CA PRO A 35 -15.53 -20.33 9.40
C PRO A 35 -15.21 -20.76 7.97
N ILE A 36 -14.89 -19.78 7.12
CA ILE A 36 -14.42 -20.03 5.76
C ILE A 36 -12.92 -20.31 5.82
N THR A 37 -12.55 -21.59 5.72
CA THR A 37 -11.14 -22.01 5.77
C THR A 37 -10.58 -22.44 4.41
N HIS A 38 -11.45 -22.79 3.46
CA HIS A 38 -11.02 -23.30 2.16
C HIS A 38 -10.44 -22.18 1.28
N GLU A 39 -9.18 -22.35 0.86
CA GLU A 39 -8.43 -21.44 -0.01
C GLU A 39 -9.21 -21.04 -1.27
N ARG A 40 -9.84 -22.00 -1.96
CA ARG A 40 -10.65 -21.70 -3.16
C ARG A 40 -11.84 -20.80 -2.85
N THR A 41 -12.50 -21.01 -1.71
CA THR A 41 -13.64 -20.21 -1.27
C THR A 41 -13.20 -18.78 -0.93
N LYS A 42 -12.12 -18.64 -0.15
CA LYS A 42 -11.51 -17.33 0.15
C LYS A 42 -11.11 -16.58 -1.13
N TYR A 43 -10.50 -17.29 -2.07
CA TYR A 43 -10.10 -16.75 -3.38
C TYR A 43 -11.32 -16.18 -4.14
N ASN A 44 -12.42 -16.95 -4.24
CA ASN A 44 -13.61 -16.51 -4.95
C ASN A 44 -14.23 -15.25 -4.32
N TYR A 45 -14.32 -15.20 -2.97
CA TYR A 45 -14.80 -14.01 -2.28
C TYR A 45 -13.90 -12.80 -2.53
N CYS A 46 -12.58 -13.00 -2.49
CA CYS A 46 -11.62 -11.94 -2.77
C CYS A 46 -11.81 -11.37 -4.18
N VAL A 47 -11.79 -12.23 -5.21
CA VAL A 47 -11.92 -11.81 -6.62
C VAL A 47 -13.23 -11.05 -6.86
N ALA A 48 -14.35 -11.51 -6.27
CA ALA A 48 -15.65 -10.87 -6.42
C ALA A 48 -15.73 -9.46 -5.81
N HIS A 49 -14.82 -9.09 -4.91
CA HIS A 49 -14.84 -7.82 -4.17
C HIS A 49 -13.64 -6.92 -4.44
N LEU A 50 -12.71 -7.32 -5.31
CA LEU A 50 -11.66 -6.42 -5.77
C LEU A 50 -12.26 -5.25 -6.58
N SER A 51 -11.65 -4.08 -6.44
CA SER A 51 -11.95 -2.98 -7.36
C SER A 51 -11.49 -3.31 -8.79
N PRO A 52 -12.07 -2.69 -9.83
CA PRO A 52 -11.65 -2.91 -11.21
C PRO A 52 -10.14 -2.69 -11.41
N ASP A 53 -9.58 -1.63 -10.81
CA ASP A 53 -8.15 -1.30 -10.91
C ASP A 53 -7.27 -2.38 -10.25
N ALA A 54 -7.66 -2.86 -9.07
CA ALA A 54 -6.93 -3.93 -8.39
C ALA A 54 -7.01 -5.24 -9.17
N ALA A 55 -8.18 -5.59 -9.70
CA ALA A 55 -8.36 -6.78 -10.52
C ALA A 55 -7.53 -6.71 -11.81
N MET A 56 -7.41 -5.53 -12.43
CA MET A 56 -6.52 -5.31 -13.57
C MET A 56 -5.04 -5.51 -13.22
N ALA A 57 -4.60 -5.03 -12.05
CA ALA A 57 -3.20 -5.16 -11.61
C ALA A 57 -2.75 -6.61 -11.42
N VAL A 58 -3.67 -7.51 -11.04
CA VAL A 58 -3.40 -8.95 -10.84
C VAL A 58 -4.13 -9.85 -11.85
N ARG A 59 -4.43 -9.32 -13.04
CA ARG A 59 -5.21 -10.03 -14.08
C ARG A 59 -4.68 -11.43 -14.39
N ASP A 60 -3.37 -11.58 -14.53
CA ASP A 60 -2.68 -12.86 -14.76
C ASP A 60 -2.94 -13.86 -13.64
N VAL A 61 -2.94 -13.40 -12.38
CA VAL A 61 -3.22 -14.24 -11.20
C VAL A 61 -4.68 -14.68 -11.16
N ILE A 62 -5.60 -13.81 -11.62
CA ILE A 62 -7.03 -14.13 -11.69
C ILE A 62 -7.32 -15.12 -12.84
N LEU A 63 -6.78 -14.88 -14.02
CA LEU A 63 -7.04 -15.71 -15.22
C LEU A 63 -6.29 -17.04 -15.21
N SER A 64 -5.20 -17.15 -14.45
CA SER A 64 -4.43 -18.37 -14.31
C SER A 64 -4.16 -18.65 -12.83
N PRO A 65 -5.21 -19.00 -12.06
CA PRO A 65 -5.06 -19.27 -10.64
C PRO A 65 -4.25 -20.55 -10.47
N GLY A 66 -3.17 -20.47 -9.70
CA GLY A 66 -2.40 -21.64 -9.31
C GLY A 66 -3.28 -22.69 -8.63
N SER A 67 -2.90 -23.96 -8.73
CA SER A 67 -3.61 -25.07 -8.06
C SER A 67 -3.41 -25.06 -6.55
N THR A 68 -2.24 -24.59 -6.09
CA THR A 68 -1.82 -24.62 -4.69
C THR A 68 -2.00 -23.23 -4.07
N ASN A 69 -2.79 -23.15 -2.99
CA ASN A 69 -3.03 -21.93 -2.20
C ASN A 69 -3.39 -20.67 -3.03
N PRO A 70 -4.45 -20.72 -3.85
CA PRO A 70 -4.84 -19.63 -4.74
C PRO A 70 -5.15 -18.31 -4.01
N TYR A 71 -5.72 -18.35 -2.81
CA TYR A 71 -6.02 -17.14 -2.03
C TYR A 71 -4.74 -16.51 -1.49
N SER A 72 -3.86 -17.32 -0.90
CA SER A 72 -2.58 -16.84 -0.38
C SER A 72 -1.76 -16.13 -1.46
N LYS A 73 -1.66 -16.74 -2.65
CA LYS A 73 -0.97 -16.12 -3.80
C LYS A 73 -1.65 -14.83 -4.27
N LEU A 74 -2.98 -14.81 -4.35
CA LEU A 74 -3.72 -13.61 -4.76
C LEU A 74 -3.51 -12.47 -3.76
N LYS A 75 -3.55 -12.76 -2.46
CA LYS A 75 -3.31 -11.79 -1.38
C LYS A 75 -1.95 -11.14 -1.49
N GLU A 76 -0.90 -11.94 -1.64
CA GLU A 76 0.48 -11.45 -1.81
C GLU A 76 0.61 -10.53 -3.03
N GLU A 77 0.09 -10.97 -4.18
CA GLU A 77 0.22 -10.22 -5.44
C GLU A 77 -0.61 -8.92 -5.44
N VAL A 78 -1.82 -8.93 -4.85
CA VAL A 78 -2.64 -7.72 -4.73
C VAL A 78 -1.94 -6.70 -3.84
N ILE A 79 -1.42 -7.10 -2.69
CA ILE A 79 -0.71 -6.21 -1.77
C ILE A 79 0.55 -5.64 -2.46
N ALA A 80 1.34 -6.49 -3.11
CA ALA A 80 2.58 -6.09 -3.76
C ALA A 80 2.32 -5.10 -4.92
N ARG A 81 1.45 -5.46 -5.87
CA ARG A 81 1.25 -4.68 -7.10
C ARG A 81 0.43 -3.42 -6.88
N CYS A 82 -0.60 -3.48 -6.04
CA CYS A 82 -1.38 -2.28 -5.71
C CYS A 82 -0.57 -1.33 -4.81
N GLY A 83 0.22 -1.87 -3.88
CA GLY A 83 1.12 -1.09 -3.03
C GLY A 83 2.21 -0.37 -3.83
N GLU A 84 2.83 -1.05 -4.80
CA GLU A 84 3.83 -0.43 -5.69
C GLU A 84 3.20 0.66 -6.57
N SER A 85 2.02 0.42 -7.14
CA SER A 85 1.29 1.42 -7.94
C SER A 85 1.00 2.68 -7.12
N LYS A 86 0.52 2.52 -5.87
CA LYS A 86 0.25 3.65 -4.98
C LYS A 86 1.54 4.36 -4.56
N SER A 87 2.60 3.63 -4.29
CA SER A 87 3.91 4.21 -4.00
C SER A 87 4.46 5.03 -5.18
N GLN A 88 4.28 4.54 -6.42
CA GLN A 88 4.65 5.28 -7.63
C GLN A 88 3.79 6.53 -7.83
N GLU A 89 2.49 6.43 -7.59
CA GLU A 89 1.56 7.56 -7.65
C GLU A 89 1.99 8.67 -6.68
N ILE A 90 2.28 8.33 -5.42
CA ILE A 90 2.78 9.28 -4.41
C ILE A 90 4.09 9.92 -4.86
N ARG A 91 5.05 9.12 -5.36
CA ARG A 91 6.33 9.64 -5.88
C ARG A 91 6.12 10.63 -7.01
N ARG A 92 5.15 10.40 -7.91
CA ARG A 92 4.82 11.30 -9.02
C ARG A 92 4.11 12.55 -8.54
N LEU A 93 3.12 12.42 -7.66
CA LEU A 93 2.34 13.54 -7.11
C LEU A 93 3.20 14.52 -6.30
N LEU A 94 4.16 13.97 -5.57
CA LEU A 94 5.04 14.73 -4.68
C LEU A 94 6.42 14.94 -5.31
N ALA A 95 6.57 14.67 -6.61
CA ALA A 95 7.77 14.99 -7.35
C ALA A 95 8.03 16.49 -7.29
N GLY A 96 9.24 16.89 -6.92
CA GLY A 96 9.65 18.29 -6.80
C GLY A 96 9.30 18.96 -5.48
N GLU A 97 8.51 18.33 -4.60
CA GLU A 97 8.36 18.80 -3.22
C GLU A 97 9.63 18.49 -2.42
N GLN A 98 10.45 19.51 -2.19
CA GLN A 98 11.70 19.39 -1.44
C GLN A 98 11.64 20.21 -0.16
N LEU A 99 12.33 19.79 0.89
CA LEU A 99 12.32 20.53 2.15
C LEU A 99 12.81 21.97 1.98
N GLY A 100 13.94 22.17 1.29
CA GLY A 100 14.55 23.49 1.15
C GLY A 100 14.70 24.18 2.51
N ASP A 101 14.26 25.43 2.59
CA ASP A 101 14.24 26.23 3.84
C ASP A 101 12.94 26.07 4.65
N ARG A 102 12.00 25.21 4.20
CA ARG A 102 10.69 25.02 4.86
C ARG A 102 10.84 24.21 6.14
N LYS A 103 9.92 24.43 7.08
CA LYS A 103 9.81 23.55 8.25
C LYS A 103 9.27 22.18 7.85
N PRO A 104 9.64 21.11 8.57
CA PRO A 104 9.13 19.80 8.25
C PRO A 104 7.61 19.64 8.31
N SER A 105 6.97 20.32 9.27
CA SER A 105 5.51 20.37 9.38
C SER A 105 4.86 21.03 8.16
N GLU A 106 5.45 22.10 7.62
CA GLU A 106 4.93 22.83 6.46
C GLU A 106 4.98 21.96 5.20
N LEU A 107 6.09 21.25 4.97
CA LEU A 107 6.21 20.31 3.87
C LEU A 107 5.18 19.17 4.00
N PHE A 108 5.04 18.59 5.19
CA PHE A 108 4.08 17.51 5.42
C PHE A 108 2.63 17.94 5.14
N HIS A 109 2.23 19.14 5.57
CA HIS A 109 0.90 19.67 5.27
C HIS A 109 0.68 19.91 3.77
N VAL A 110 1.69 20.35 3.03
CA VAL A 110 1.61 20.47 1.56
C VAL A 110 1.43 19.10 0.91
N MET A 111 2.17 18.09 1.37
CA MET A 111 2.08 16.72 0.87
C MET A 111 0.69 16.12 1.16
N GLN A 112 0.15 16.31 2.37
CA GLN A 112 -1.22 15.90 2.73
C GLN A 112 -2.23 16.53 1.77
N ARG A 113 -2.22 17.86 1.64
CA ARG A 113 -3.15 18.60 0.76
C ARG A 113 -3.11 18.12 -0.69
N ARG A 114 -1.93 17.79 -1.23
CA ARG A 114 -1.80 17.28 -2.60
C ARG A 114 -2.25 15.83 -2.77
N SER A 115 -2.23 15.05 -1.70
CA SER A 115 -2.62 13.64 -1.71
C SER A 115 -4.10 13.40 -1.36
N GLU A 116 -4.81 14.41 -0.86
CA GLU A 116 -6.21 14.33 -0.41
C GLU A 116 -7.15 13.75 -1.49
N SER A 117 -7.00 14.15 -2.76
CA SER A 117 -7.84 13.65 -3.86
C SER A 117 -7.45 12.26 -4.40
N HIS A 118 -6.34 11.68 -3.92
CA HIS A 118 -5.74 10.46 -4.48
C HIS A 118 -5.97 9.20 -3.63
N ASN A 119 -6.73 9.34 -2.54
CA ASN A 119 -6.98 8.27 -1.57
C ASN A 119 -5.66 7.58 -1.16
N VAL A 120 -4.68 8.38 -0.77
CA VAL A 120 -3.38 7.92 -0.29
C VAL A 120 -3.50 7.65 1.21
N ALA A 121 -3.07 6.47 1.67
CA ALA A 121 -3.00 6.20 3.09
C ALA A 121 -1.92 7.06 3.77
N ASP A 122 -2.22 7.59 4.96
CA ASP A 122 -1.28 8.41 5.75
C ASP A 122 0.04 7.67 6.01
N SER A 123 -0.02 6.35 6.21
CA SER A 123 1.16 5.50 6.40
C SER A 123 2.12 5.54 5.20
N LEU A 124 1.59 5.53 3.98
CA LEU A 124 2.39 5.64 2.75
C LEU A 124 2.95 7.04 2.57
N LEU A 125 2.17 8.07 2.90
CA LEU A 125 2.61 9.47 2.88
C LEU A 125 3.77 9.71 3.85
N LEU A 126 3.62 9.22 5.09
CA LEU A 126 4.66 9.27 6.12
C LEU A 126 5.91 8.49 5.70
N ASN A 127 5.75 7.28 5.16
CA ASN A 127 6.88 6.49 4.66
C ASN A 127 7.66 7.23 3.57
N TYR A 128 6.96 7.87 2.62
CA TYR A 128 7.60 8.69 1.59
C TYR A 128 8.28 9.93 2.17
N PHE A 129 7.63 10.63 3.10
CA PHE A 129 8.20 11.76 3.84
C PHE A 129 9.51 11.34 4.52
N TYR A 130 9.49 10.37 5.43
CA TYR A 130 10.70 9.93 6.14
C TYR A 130 11.81 9.44 5.21
N SER A 131 11.46 8.71 4.14
CA SER A 131 12.44 8.27 3.15
C SER A 131 13.11 9.45 2.43
N SER A 132 12.34 10.47 2.08
CA SER A 132 12.84 11.70 1.45
C SER A 132 13.75 12.50 2.40
N TYR A 133 13.37 12.60 3.68
CA TYR A 133 14.19 13.25 4.72
C TYR A 133 15.52 12.54 4.93
N ARG A 134 15.48 11.22 5.04
CA ARG A 134 16.69 10.41 5.22
C ARG A 134 17.65 10.61 4.06
N LEU A 135 17.15 10.68 2.82
CA LEU A 135 17.98 10.94 1.65
C LEU A 135 18.62 12.35 1.72
N MET A 136 17.85 13.38 2.04
CA MET A 136 18.36 14.75 2.18
C MET A 136 19.41 14.89 3.30
N PHE A 137 19.17 14.27 4.46
CA PHE A 137 20.11 14.28 5.58
C PHE A 137 21.41 13.53 5.25
N ASN A 138 21.32 12.37 4.58
CA ASN A 138 22.51 11.64 4.15
C ASN A 138 23.34 12.42 3.13
N LEU A 139 22.69 13.12 2.18
CA LEU A 139 23.37 13.96 1.20
C LEU A 139 24.07 15.16 1.85
N SER A 140 23.43 15.82 2.82
CA SER A 140 24.05 16.96 3.53
C SER A 140 25.27 16.52 4.34
N LEU A 141 25.21 15.37 5.01
CA LEU A 141 26.36 14.78 5.70
C LEU A 141 27.51 14.41 4.74
N GLN A 142 27.21 13.84 3.57
CA GLN A 142 28.22 13.53 2.56
C GLN A 142 28.89 14.80 2.02
N VAL A 143 28.12 15.83 1.67
CA VAL A 143 28.65 17.12 1.21
C VAL A 143 29.51 17.78 2.29
N PHE A 144 29.05 17.76 3.55
CA PHE A 144 29.83 18.27 4.67
C PHE A 144 31.16 17.52 4.82
N ASN A 145 31.14 16.18 4.85
CA ASN A 145 32.34 15.36 4.97
C ASN A 145 33.33 15.58 3.81
N LEU A 146 32.84 15.66 2.57
CA LEU A 146 33.67 15.95 1.39
C LEU A 146 34.31 17.34 1.49
N SER A 147 33.60 18.33 2.03
CA SER A 147 34.14 19.68 2.22
C SER A 147 35.25 19.72 3.27
N GLN A 148 35.17 18.90 4.34
CA GLN A 148 36.20 18.78 5.36
C GLN A 148 37.44 18.04 4.83
N LEU A 149 37.24 16.97 4.07
CA LEU A 149 38.34 16.22 3.42
C LEU A 149 39.16 17.10 2.47
N LYS A 150 38.50 17.96 1.66
CA LYS A 150 39.20 18.90 0.76
C LYS A 150 40.00 19.97 1.52
N LYS A 151 39.60 20.33 2.74
CA LYS A 151 40.35 21.29 3.58
C LYS A 151 41.58 20.68 4.25
N LEU A 152 41.62 19.36 4.39
CA LEU A 152 42.75 18.63 4.99
C LEU A 152 43.86 18.29 3.98
N GLN A 153 43.61 18.47 2.68
CA GLN A 153 44.55 18.19 1.59
C GLN A 153 45.27 19.44 1.06
N LYS A 154 45.15 20.58 1.75
CA LYS A 154 45.73 21.87 1.36
C LYS A 154 46.50 22.46 2.52
#